data_AF-A0A7X4IJI8-F1
#
_entry.id   AF-A0A7X4IJI8-F1
#
_cell.length_a   1.000
_cell.length_b   1.000
_cell.length_c   1.000
_cell.angle_alpha   90.00
_cell.angle_beta   90.00
_cell.angle_gamma   90.00
#
_symmetry.space_group_name_H-M   'P 1'
#
loop_
_entity.id
_entity.type
_entity.pdbx_description
1 polymer ?
#
loop_
_entity_poly.entity_id
_entity_poly.type
_entity_poly.pdbx_seq_one_letter_code
_entity_poly.pdbx_strand_id
1 'polypeptide(L)'
;MSRREDQNLLSEFRENLEAFYAELKLAPPYDSVEKTIRCLDNMFKAMTAEEQAQGLSNNALKRQLHVQAFVDSGLHKKHRGIITGLARTDAFDQFPESLRYLLEPFRS
;
A
#
# COMPACT_ATOMS: atom_id res chain seq x y z
N MET A 1 3.50 12.16 19.51
CA MET A 1 3.81 11.87 18.09
C MET A 1 3.58 13.10 17.24
N SER A 2 4.47 13.38 16.29
CA SER A 2 4.42 14.61 15.51
C SER A 2 3.48 14.45 14.31
N ARG A 3 2.59 15.42 14.09
CA ARG A 3 1.69 15.50 12.93
C ARG A 3 2.42 15.32 11.58
N ARG A 4 3.73 15.57 11.56
CA ARG A 4 4.60 15.42 10.39
C ARG A 4 4.89 13.97 10.01
N GLU A 5 5.02 13.08 10.99
CA GLU A 5 5.40 11.69 10.75
C GLU A 5 4.23 10.88 10.15
N ASP A 6 3.02 11.17 10.61
CA ASP A 6 1.77 10.70 10.02
C ASP A 6 1.66 11.13 8.55
N GLN A 7 1.88 12.42 8.24
CA GLN A 7 1.85 12.89 6.85
C GLN A 7 2.92 12.23 5.98
N ASN A 8 4.10 11.95 6.53
CA ASN A 8 5.15 11.22 5.80
C ASN A 8 4.71 9.79 5.48
N LEU A 9 4.09 9.08 6.42
CA LEU A 9 3.54 7.74 6.20
C LEU A 9 2.50 7.74 5.06
N LEU A 10 1.56 8.69 5.09
CA LEU A 10 0.52 8.80 4.08
C LEU A 10 1.08 9.17 2.70
N SER A 11 2.04 10.10 2.63
CA SER A 11 2.70 10.49 1.38
C SER A 11 3.49 9.34 0.78
N GLU A 12 4.28 8.66 1.61
CA GLU A 12 5.07 7.49 1.20
C GLU A 12 4.17 6.40 0.63
N PHE A 13 3.01 6.14 1.25
CA PHE A 13 2.08 5.16 0.72
C PHE A 13 1.45 5.60 -0.62
N ARG A 14 1.09 6.87 -0.77
CA ARG A 14 0.57 7.41 -2.03
C ARG A 14 1.59 7.25 -3.16
N GLU A 15 2.84 7.63 -2.92
CA GLU A 15 3.94 7.50 -3.88
C GLU A 15 4.16 6.03 -4.27
N ASN A 16 4.10 5.10 -3.29
CA ASN A 16 4.19 3.68 -3.57
C ASN A 16 3.03 3.16 -4.43
N LEU A 17 1.80 3.64 -4.21
CA LEU A 17 0.65 3.26 -5.04
C LEU A 17 0.78 3.82 -6.47
N GLU A 18 1.23 5.06 -6.63
CA GLU A 18 1.47 5.66 -7.95
C GLU A 18 2.56 4.90 -8.72
N ALA A 19 3.69 4.61 -8.07
CA ALA A 19 4.76 3.81 -8.65
C ALA A 19 4.28 2.38 -8.99
N PHE A 20 3.49 1.75 -8.10
CA PHE A 20 2.91 0.43 -8.35
C PHE A 20 2.05 0.40 -9.62
N TYR A 21 1.15 1.37 -9.79
CA TYR A 21 0.33 1.45 -11.00
C TYR A 21 1.15 1.79 -12.25
N ALA A 22 2.19 2.62 -12.13
CA ALA A 22 3.11 2.94 -13.22
C ALA A 22 3.87 1.69 -13.71
N GLU A 23 4.40 0.87 -12.79
CA GLU A 23 5.06 -0.41 -13.11
C GLU A 23 4.10 -1.40 -13.79
N LEU A 24 2.83 -1.39 -13.37
CA LEU A 24 1.77 -2.17 -14.02
C LEU A 24 1.34 -1.61 -15.38
N LYS A 25 1.86 -0.44 -15.79
CA LYS A 25 1.45 0.31 -16.99
C LYS A 25 -0.05 0.63 -17.00
N LEU A 26 -0.60 0.93 -15.82
CA LEU A 26 -2.00 1.27 -15.60
C LEU A 26 -2.12 2.70 -15.09
N ALA A 27 -3.21 3.37 -15.44
CA ALA A 27 -3.57 4.62 -14.80
C ALA A 27 -4.07 4.33 -13.36
N PRO A 28 -3.56 5.03 -12.33
CA PRO A 28 -4.08 4.89 -10.98
C PRO A 28 -5.56 5.28 -10.92
N PRO A 29 -6.43 4.48 -10.27
CA PRO A 29 -7.80 4.91 -10.00
C PRO A 29 -7.78 5.91 -8.83
N TYR A 30 -7.46 7.18 -9.11
CA TYR A 30 -7.17 8.22 -8.11
C TYR A 30 -8.20 8.31 -6.98
N ASP A 31 -9.51 8.24 -7.27
CA ASP A 31 -10.54 8.25 -6.23
C ASP A 31 -10.43 7.06 -5.26
N SER A 32 -10.03 5.89 -5.76
CA SER A 32 -9.84 4.69 -4.95
C SER A 32 -8.51 4.74 -4.20
N VAL A 33 -7.47 5.35 -4.79
CA VAL A 33 -6.20 5.65 -4.11
C VAL A 33 -6.46 6.57 -2.91
N GLU A 34 -7.17 7.69 -3.10
CA GLU A 34 -7.48 8.61 -2.02
C GLU A 34 -8.34 7.98 -0.91
N LYS A 35 -9.25 7.07 -1.25
CA LYS A 35 -9.97 6.26 -0.25
C LYS A 35 -9.03 5.35 0.54
N THR A 36 -8.03 4.78 -0.13
CA THR A 36 -7.02 3.90 0.49
C THR A 36 -6.13 4.68 1.45
N ILE A 37 -5.69 5.89 1.07
CA ILE A 37 -4.92 6.77 1.96
C ILE A 37 -5.75 7.18 3.19
N ARG A 38 -7.03 7.52 3.02
CA ARG A 38 -7.94 7.79 4.15
C ARG A 38 -8.15 6.56 5.04
N CYS A 39 -8.18 5.36 4.45
CA CYS A 39 -8.28 4.12 5.20
C CYS A 39 -7.05 3.95 6.12
N LEU A 40 -5.85 4.15 5.58
CA LEU A 40 -4.60 4.10 6.35
C LEU A 40 -4.59 5.16 7.47
N ASP A 41 -4.98 6.40 7.16
CA ASP A 41 -5.05 7.49 8.14
C ASP A 41 -5.97 7.14 9.32
N ASN A 42 -7.16 6.62 9.03
CA ASN A 42 -8.12 6.21 10.06
C ASN A 42 -7.59 5.03 10.91
N MET A 43 -6.99 4.03 10.26
CA MET A 43 -6.40 2.88 10.96
C MET A 43 -5.27 3.34 11.89
N PHE A 44 -4.37 4.18 11.38
CA PHE A 44 -3.23 4.68 12.12
C PHE A 44 -3.67 5.53 13.31
N LYS A 45 -4.65 6.42 13.14
CA LYS A 45 -5.22 7.23 14.24
C LYS A 45 -5.94 6.42 15.31
N ALA A 46 -6.44 5.23 14.97
CA ALA A 46 -7.08 4.33 15.92
C ALA A 46 -6.08 3.53 16.78
N MET A 47 -4.81 3.45 16.37
CA MET A 47 -3.74 2.78 17.13
C MET A 47 -3.30 3.61 18.33
N THR A 48 -2.78 2.95 19.35
CA THR A 48 -2.13 3.59 20.50
C THR A 48 -0.84 4.31 20.07
N ALA A 49 -0.36 5.25 20.89
CA ALA A 49 0.87 5.98 20.58
C ALA A 49 2.11 5.08 20.45
N GLU A 50 2.15 3.96 21.19
CA GLU A 50 3.23 2.98 21.09
C GLU A 50 3.19 2.24 19.76
N GLU A 51 2.01 1.72 19.39
CA GLU A 51 1.79 1.04 18.10
C GLU A 51 2.06 1.97 16.92
N GLN A 52 1.63 3.23 17.00
CA GLN A 52 1.91 4.22 15.97
C GLN A 52 3.42 4.51 15.85
N ALA A 53 4.14 4.65 16.97
CA ALA A 53 5.60 4.83 16.95
C ALA A 53 6.32 3.61 16.36
N GLN A 54 5.82 2.40 16.63
CA GLN A 54 6.35 1.17 16.07
C GLN A 54 6.06 1.05 14.56
N GLY A 55 4.86 1.44 14.13
CA GLY A 55 4.48 1.50 12.72
C GLY A 55 5.30 2.48 11.88
N LEU A 56 5.81 3.55 12.49
CA LEU A 56 6.69 4.52 11.82
C LEU A 56 8.15 4.06 11.74
N SER A 57 8.64 3.38 12.79
CA SER A 57 10.05 2.99 12.92
C SER A 57 10.38 1.64 12.30
N ASN A 58 9.39 0.75 12.18
CA ASN A 58 9.57 -0.59 11.63
C ASN A 58 9.01 -0.69 10.21
N ASN A 59 9.90 -0.85 9.23
CA ASN A 59 9.53 -0.98 7.82
C ASN A 59 8.60 -2.16 7.53
N ALA A 60 8.72 -3.29 8.26
CA ALA A 60 7.84 -4.44 8.05
C ALA A 60 6.40 -4.12 8.51
N LEU A 61 6.25 -3.49 9.68
CA LEU A 61 4.95 -3.05 10.18
C LEU A 61 4.34 -1.97 9.29
N LYS A 62 5.16 -1.03 8.79
CA LYS A 62 4.72 -0.01 7.83
C LYS A 62 4.12 -0.64 6.57
N ARG A 63 4.85 -1.60 5.98
CA ARG A 63 4.36 -2.35 4.81
C ARG A 63 3.09 -3.13 5.13
N GLN A 64 3.00 -3.75 6.30
CA GLN A 64 1.78 -4.44 6.74
C GLN A 64 0.58 -3.49 6.83
N LEU A 65 0.75 -2.28 7.40
CA LEU A 65 -0.29 -1.26 7.45
C LEU A 65 -0.73 -0.82 6.04
N HIS A 66 0.21 -0.65 5.12
CA HIS A 66 -0.09 -0.34 3.71
C HIS A 66 -0.92 -1.46 3.05
N VAL A 67 -0.50 -2.72 3.19
CA VAL A 67 -1.24 -3.88 2.65
C VAL A 67 -2.64 -3.94 3.25
N GLN A 68 -2.76 -3.78 4.56
CA GLN A 68 -4.05 -3.84 5.24
C GLN A 68 -5.00 -2.74 4.73
N ALA A 69 -4.52 -1.48 4.64
CA ALA A 69 -5.31 -0.38 4.07
C ALA A 69 -5.68 -0.63 2.59
N PHE A 70 -4.76 -1.19 1.80
CA PHE A 70 -4.98 -1.56 0.40
C PHE A 70 -6.06 -2.64 0.23
N VAL A 71 -6.12 -3.59 1.16
CA VAL A 71 -7.13 -4.65 1.20
C VAL A 71 -8.48 -4.11 1.67
N ASP A 72 -8.50 -3.41 2.81
CA ASP A 72 -9.72 -2.93 3.48
C ASP A 72 -10.46 -1.87 2.65
N SER A 73 -9.72 -1.00 1.97
CA SER A 73 -10.30 -0.03 1.02
C SER A 73 -10.94 -0.68 -0.21
N GLY A 74 -10.61 -1.95 -0.48
CA GLY A 74 -11.02 -2.67 -1.69
C GLY A 74 -10.23 -2.28 -2.94
N LEU A 75 -9.15 -1.50 -2.83
CA LEU A 75 -8.33 -1.09 -3.98
C LEU A 75 -7.70 -2.30 -4.67
N HIS A 76 -7.30 -3.33 -3.93
CA HIS A 76 -6.80 -4.60 -4.48
C HIS A 76 -7.79 -5.29 -5.46
N LYS A 77 -9.08 -4.98 -5.40
CA LYS A 77 -10.08 -5.53 -6.34
C LYS A 77 -10.01 -4.84 -7.71
N LYS A 78 -9.48 -3.61 -7.79
CA LYS A 78 -9.29 -2.89 -9.04
C LYS A 78 -8.22 -3.58 -9.86
N HIS A 79 -8.52 -3.83 -11.13
CA HIS A 79 -7.60 -4.50 -12.06
C HIS A 79 -7.11 -5.88 -11.57
N ARG A 80 -7.82 -6.52 -10.64
CA ARG A 80 -7.40 -7.79 -10.02
C ARG A 80 -6.99 -8.85 -11.03
N GLY A 81 -7.74 -9.00 -12.13
CA GLY A 81 -7.41 -9.98 -13.18
C GLY A 81 -6.03 -9.74 -13.81
N ILE A 82 -5.70 -8.47 -14.09
CA ILE A 82 -4.41 -8.07 -14.66
C ILE A 82 -3.29 -8.32 -13.64
N ILE A 83 -3.48 -7.85 -12.41
CA ILE A 83 -2.45 -7.95 -11.36
C ILE A 83 -2.20 -9.40 -10.96
N THR A 84 -3.25 -10.22 -10.87
CA THR A 84 -3.13 -11.66 -10.57
C THR A 84 -2.38 -12.40 -11.69
N GLY A 85 -2.62 -12.04 -12.96
CA GLY A 85 -1.89 -12.60 -14.09
C GLY A 85 -0.39 -12.31 -14.00
N LEU A 86 -0.02 -11.07 -13.66
CA LEU A 86 1.37 -10.66 -13.48
C LEU A 86 2.03 -11.33 -12.27
N ALA A 87 1.34 -11.38 -11.12
CA ALA A 87 1.85 -11.96 -9.87
C ALA A 87 2.13 -13.47 -9.95
N ARG A 88 1.54 -14.17 -10.93
CA ARG A 88 1.70 -15.61 -11.16
C ARG A 88 2.79 -15.96 -12.19
N THR A 89 3.42 -14.95 -12.79
CA THR A 89 4.52 -15.12 -13.76
C THR A 89 5.85 -14.66 -13.18
N ASP A 90 6.94 -14.88 -13.89
CA ASP A 90 8.28 -14.36 -13.57
C ASP A 90 8.33 -12.83 -13.46
N ALA A 91 7.24 -12.13 -13.83
CA ALA A 91 7.08 -10.69 -13.64
C ALA A 91 7.10 -10.27 -12.16
N PHE A 92 6.81 -11.16 -11.21
CA PHE A 92 6.95 -10.85 -9.77
C PHE A 92 8.40 -10.53 -9.41
N ASP A 93 9.35 -11.34 -9.89
CA ASP A 93 10.78 -11.16 -9.63
C ASP A 93 11.38 -10.01 -10.43
N GLN A 94 10.71 -9.58 -11.50
CA GLN A 94 11.06 -8.37 -12.27
C GLN A 94 10.47 -7.10 -11.66
N PHE A 95 9.48 -7.22 -10.76
CA PHE A 95 8.87 -6.06 -10.10
C PHE A 95 9.84 -5.46 -9.06
N PRO A 96 9.88 -4.13 -8.90
CA PRO A 96 10.76 -3.50 -7.91
C PRO A 96 10.52 -4.04 -6.50
N GLU A 97 11.60 -4.45 -5.81
CA GLU A 97 11.54 -5.06 -4.47
C GLU A 97 10.79 -4.19 -3.46
N SER A 98 10.95 -2.87 -3.55
CA SER A 98 10.27 -1.89 -2.71
C SER A 98 8.75 -1.93 -2.84
N LEU A 99 8.20 -2.43 -3.95
CA LEU A 99 6.76 -2.46 -4.24
C LEU A 99 6.16 -3.87 -4.20
N ARG A 100 6.99 -4.93 -4.14
CA ARG A 100 6.51 -6.33 -4.16
C ARG A 100 5.52 -6.66 -3.05
N TYR A 101 5.59 -5.97 -1.92
CA TYR A 101 4.65 -6.15 -0.82
C TYR A 101 3.18 -5.86 -1.23
N LEU A 102 2.95 -5.00 -2.24
CA LEU A 102 1.63 -4.71 -2.80
C LEU A 102 1.12 -5.81 -3.75
N LEU A 103 2.00 -6.71 -4.22
CA LEU A 103 1.63 -7.88 -5.01
C LEU A 103 1.24 -9.08 -4.14
N GLU A 104 1.64 -9.11 -2.87
CA GLU A 104 1.38 -10.23 -1.95
C GLU A 104 -0.11 -10.62 -1.88
N PRO A 105 -1.09 -9.69 -1.85
CA PRO A 105 -2.52 -10.04 -1.84
C PRO A 105 -2.99 -10.82 -3.08
N PHE A 106 -2.22 -10.85 -4.16
CA PHE A 106 -2.59 -11.47 -5.44
C PHE A 106 -1.93 -12.83 -5.70
N ARG A 107 -1.04 -13.29 -4.81
CA ARG A 107 -0.33 -14.58 -4.96
C ARG A 107 -1.14 -15.81 -4.53
N SER A 108 -2.42 -15.63 -4.17
CA SER A 108 -3.34 -16.71 -3.78
C SER A 108 -3.97 -17.47 -4.95
#